data_AF-A0AAJ0BU49-F1
#
_entry.id   AF-A0AAJ0BU49-F1
#
_cell.length_a   1.000
_cell.length_b   1.000
_cell.length_c   1.000
_cell.angle_alpha   90.00
_cell.angle_beta   90.00
_cell.angle_gamma   90.00
#
_symmetry.space_group_name_H-M   'P 1'
#
loop_
_entity.id
_entity.type
_entity.pdbx_description
1 polymer ?
#
loop_
_entity_poly.entity_id
_entity_poly.type
_entity_poly.pdbx_seq_one_letter_code
_entity_poly.pdbx_strand_id
1 'polypeptide(L)'
;MNCDELVEILRRYDVPFDHGAVKGALEAEESSPLGDWAKVHLTPDTLLTVDELLYYSALEKSGKADQLAASADLATVQSFSDQELRDAIEELNRSTDTIAKQTETLKQQQEALSRLMKEKAKEVENRAALELKRTQAWELNRKALGSDVEALAQTIGLRISDLEQHGNAHTDALRQTVNSMFVSDDKLFTGLQKLGWELEIEDPEEKEKESKLREICARLIKYTVETIRTRLDRLYLEAIEGSNNALTSGGTQADDVSELQEELESLYAEILPVAQMSVEEQFLGPALRSLSAGKGKSLVRSAHATDYVSLCDSAGCPLTAYLTQPL
;
A
#
# COMPACT_ATOMS: atom_id res chain seq x y z
N MET A 1 4.61 23.11 -113.34
CA MET A 1 5.26 23.73 -112.20
C MET A 1 4.82 25.16 -112.27
N ASN A 2 4.34 25.76 -111.18
CA ASN A 2 3.84 27.13 -111.26
C ASN A 2 5.04 28.10 -111.39
N CYS A 3 4.86 29.23 -112.10
CA CYS A 3 5.92 30.24 -112.27
C CYS A 3 6.57 30.65 -110.93
N ASP A 4 5.75 30.78 -109.89
CA ASP A 4 6.20 31.23 -108.57
C ASP A 4 7.08 30.19 -107.86
N GLU A 5 6.81 28.89 -108.05
CA GLU A 5 7.63 27.80 -107.49
C GLU A 5 9.00 27.71 -108.18
N LEU A 6 9.04 27.93 -109.50
CA LEU A 6 10.28 27.96 -110.27
C LEU A 6 11.16 29.15 -109.90
N VAL A 7 10.56 30.31 -109.67
CA VAL A 7 11.25 31.55 -109.27
C VAL A 7 11.83 31.43 -107.85
N GLU A 8 11.13 30.78 -106.91
CA GLU A 8 11.68 30.53 -105.57
C GLU A 8 12.88 29.58 -105.61
N ILE A 9 12.81 28.52 -106.41
CA ILE A 9 13.90 27.56 -106.55
C ILE A 9 15.12 28.25 -107.17
N LEU A 10 14.96 28.98 -108.28
CA LEU A 10 16.06 29.69 -108.93
C LEU A 10 16.72 30.75 -108.03
N ARG A 11 15.94 31.40 -107.16
CA ARG A 11 16.45 32.35 -106.17
C ARG A 11 17.27 31.66 -105.07
N ARG A 12 16.95 30.41 -104.72
CA ARG A 12 17.65 29.63 -103.69
C ARG A 12 19.04 29.15 -104.13
N TYR A 13 19.26 29.03 -105.44
CA TYR A 13 20.51 28.60 -106.05
C TYR A 13 21.35 29.75 -106.64
N ASP A 14 20.98 31.00 -106.32
CA ASP A 14 21.68 32.24 -106.69
C ASP A 14 21.96 32.38 -108.20
N VAL A 15 21.05 31.89 -109.04
CA VAL A 15 21.14 32.04 -110.49
C VAL A 15 20.60 33.42 -110.88
N PRO A 16 21.31 34.25 -111.65
CA PRO A 16 20.78 35.54 -112.09
C PRO A 16 19.71 35.31 -113.17
N PHE A 17 18.46 35.67 -112.88
CA PHE A 17 17.35 35.55 -113.84
C PHE A 17 16.49 36.82 -113.92
N ASP A 18 15.96 37.11 -115.12
CA ASP A 18 14.98 38.17 -115.35
C ASP A 18 13.55 37.61 -115.21
N HIS A 19 12.87 38.05 -114.16
CA HIS A 19 11.52 37.60 -113.79
C HIS A 19 10.48 37.85 -114.89
N GLY A 20 10.66 38.90 -115.71
CA GLY A 20 9.75 39.20 -116.82
C GLY A 20 9.89 38.20 -117.98
N ALA A 21 11.12 37.78 -118.27
CA ALA A 21 11.43 36.83 -119.35
C ALA A 21 10.96 35.41 -119.03
N VAL A 22 11.12 34.96 -117.77
CA VAL A 22 10.70 33.61 -117.33
C VAL A 22 9.18 33.47 -117.33
N LYS A 23 8.46 34.51 -116.88
CA LYS A 23 7.00 34.53 -116.92
C LYS A 23 6.48 34.61 -118.37
N GLY A 24 7.13 35.41 -119.21
CA GLY A 24 6.82 35.48 -120.64
C GLY A 24 7.05 34.16 -121.37
N ALA A 25 8.13 33.43 -121.08
CA ALA A 25 8.43 32.15 -121.73
C ALA A 25 7.53 30.99 -121.28
N LEU A 26 6.93 31.05 -120.08
CA LEU A 26 6.01 30.02 -119.58
C LEU A 26 4.55 30.29 -119.97
N GLU A 27 4.18 31.56 -120.17
CA GLU A 27 2.82 31.98 -120.54
C GLU A 27 2.65 32.27 -122.06
N ALA A 28 3.73 32.42 -122.83
CA ALA A 28 3.64 32.60 -124.29
C ALA A 28 3.30 31.29 -125.00
N GLU A 29 2.01 31.14 -125.29
CA GLU A 29 1.37 30.54 -126.48
C GLU A 29 2.08 29.37 -127.19
N GLU A 30 2.60 28.43 -126.41
CA GLU A 30 2.69 27.00 -126.69
C GLU A 30 3.22 26.39 -125.40
N SER A 31 2.45 25.54 -124.70
CA SER A 31 2.96 24.72 -123.57
C SER A 31 3.90 23.62 -124.10
N SER A 32 4.88 24.05 -124.86
CA SER A 32 5.92 23.34 -125.56
C SER A 32 7.07 23.22 -124.56
N PRO A 33 7.81 22.13 -124.62
CA PRO A 33 8.23 21.16 -123.59
C PRO A 33 8.92 21.68 -122.30
N LEU A 34 9.13 22.98 -122.14
CA LEU A 34 9.86 23.59 -121.03
C LEU A 34 9.16 23.43 -119.67
N GLY A 35 7.83 23.55 -119.61
CA GLY A 35 7.07 23.43 -118.36
C GLY A 35 7.01 22.00 -117.81
N ASP A 36 6.99 21.00 -118.70
CA ASP A 36 7.04 19.59 -118.33
C ASP A 36 8.48 19.14 -118.04
N TRP A 37 9.46 19.64 -118.79
CA TRP A 37 10.88 19.47 -118.46
C TRP A 37 11.21 20.03 -117.07
N ALA A 38 10.70 21.23 -116.75
CA ALA A 38 10.90 21.85 -115.45
C ALA A 38 10.29 21.01 -114.31
N LYS A 39 9.09 20.46 -114.49
CA LYS A 39 8.48 19.57 -113.48
C LYS A 39 9.29 18.30 -113.22
N VAL A 40 9.95 17.76 -114.24
CA VAL A 40 10.70 16.50 -114.14
C VAL A 40 12.13 16.71 -113.63
N HIS A 41 12.76 17.85 -113.95
CA HIS A 41 14.18 18.07 -113.67
C HIS A 41 14.47 19.12 -112.59
N LEU A 42 13.50 19.96 -112.21
CA LEU A 42 13.64 21.00 -111.17
C LEU A 42 12.85 20.64 -109.90
N THR A 43 12.97 19.39 -109.44
CA THR A 43 12.49 18.90 -108.14
C THR A 43 13.61 18.99 -107.09
N PRO A 44 13.29 19.10 -105.79
CA PRO A 44 14.30 19.22 -104.73
C PRO A 44 15.25 18.01 -104.68
N ASP A 45 14.79 16.83 -105.11
CA ASP A 45 15.60 15.61 -105.18
C ASP A 45 16.59 15.60 -106.37
N THR A 46 16.40 16.47 -107.37
CA THR A 46 17.24 16.57 -108.57
C THR A 46 18.15 17.80 -108.59
N LEU A 47 18.06 18.66 -107.57
CA LEU A 47 18.80 19.91 -107.46
C LEU A 47 19.83 19.85 -106.32
N LEU A 48 21.12 19.79 -106.66
CA LEU A 48 22.20 19.78 -105.68
C LEU A 48 22.24 21.09 -104.89
N THR A 49 22.16 21.00 -103.56
CA THR A 49 22.33 22.14 -102.63
C THR A 49 23.71 22.81 -102.79
N VAL A 50 23.85 24.05 -102.32
CA VAL A 50 25.09 24.85 -102.50
C VAL A 50 26.32 24.14 -101.92
N ASP A 51 26.19 23.48 -100.77
CA ASP A 51 27.28 22.69 -100.17
C ASP A 51 27.56 21.41 -100.98
N GLU A 52 26.53 20.71 -101.45
CA GLU A 52 26.70 19.53 -102.32
C GLU A 52 27.37 19.88 -103.65
N LEU A 53 27.08 21.04 -104.22
CA LEU A 53 27.71 21.53 -105.44
C LEU A 53 29.20 21.88 -105.21
N LEU A 54 29.55 22.41 -104.04
CA LEU A 54 30.95 22.62 -103.65
C LEU A 54 31.69 21.28 -103.50
N TYR A 55 31.07 20.27 -102.88
CA TYR A 55 31.64 18.93 -102.80
C TYR A 55 31.75 18.25 -104.16
N TYR A 56 30.74 18.39 -105.02
CA TYR A 56 30.74 17.81 -106.36
C TYR A 56 31.83 18.43 -107.23
N SER A 57 31.97 19.77 -107.23
CA SER A 57 33.03 20.45 -107.98
C SER A 57 34.44 20.15 -107.45
N ALA A 58 34.59 19.88 -106.14
CA ALA A 58 35.86 19.39 -105.57
C ALA A 58 36.15 17.94 -105.96
N LEU A 59 35.12 17.08 -106.08
CA LEU A 59 35.24 15.71 -106.57
C LEU A 59 35.54 15.64 -108.07
N GLU A 60 34.97 16.55 -108.86
CA GLU A 60 35.23 16.69 -110.30
C GLU A 60 36.67 17.15 -110.56
N LYS A 61 37.15 18.18 -109.84
CA LYS A 61 38.55 18.65 -109.93
C LYS A 61 39.58 17.61 -109.49
N SER A 62 39.18 16.64 -108.66
CA SER A 62 40.05 15.55 -108.22
C SER A 62 39.93 14.27 -109.07
N GLY A 63 39.09 14.27 -110.12
CA GLY A 63 38.84 13.11 -110.98
C GLY A 63 38.14 11.95 -110.28
N LYS A 64 37.68 12.16 -109.03
CA LYS A 64 37.00 11.14 -108.21
C LYS A 64 35.53 11.04 -108.54
N ALA A 65 34.91 12.09 -109.08
CA ALA A 65 33.54 12.02 -109.59
C ALA A 65 33.42 11.00 -110.72
N ASP A 66 34.35 11.02 -111.68
CA ASP A 66 34.38 10.05 -112.79
C ASP A 66 34.69 8.63 -112.31
N GLN A 67 35.56 8.49 -111.31
CA GLN A 67 35.82 7.21 -110.66
C GLN A 67 34.59 6.71 -109.89
N LEU A 68 33.84 7.58 -109.22
CA LEU A 68 32.60 7.23 -108.53
C LEU A 68 31.46 6.93 -109.48
N ALA A 69 31.36 7.60 -110.63
CA ALA A 69 30.38 7.26 -111.66
C ALA A 69 30.73 5.92 -112.34
N ALA A 70 32.04 5.65 -112.53
CA ALA A 70 32.52 4.36 -113.02
C ALA A 70 32.46 3.24 -111.97
N SER A 71 32.54 3.56 -110.67
CA SER A 71 32.47 2.60 -109.56
C SER A 71 31.07 2.47 -108.95
N ALA A 72 30.17 3.43 -109.19
CA ALA A 72 28.74 3.30 -109.01
C ALA A 72 28.20 2.43 -110.14
N ASP A 73 28.73 1.21 -110.16
CA ASP A 73 28.11 0.11 -110.83
C ASP A 73 26.78 -0.09 -110.11
N LEU A 74 25.73 0.56 -110.60
CA LEU A 74 24.35 0.30 -110.16
C LEU A 74 23.97 -1.17 -110.38
N ALA A 75 24.81 -1.96 -111.07
CA ALA A 75 24.73 -3.41 -111.12
C ALA A 75 25.37 -4.14 -109.91
N THR A 76 26.19 -3.46 -109.08
CA THR A 76 26.69 -3.99 -107.79
C THR A 76 25.75 -3.76 -106.62
N VAL A 77 24.69 -2.96 -106.80
CA VAL A 77 23.47 -3.18 -106.01
C VAL A 77 22.88 -4.47 -106.56
N GLN A 78 23.37 -5.58 -106.00
CA GLN A 78 22.86 -6.91 -106.29
C GLN A 78 21.35 -6.85 -106.08
N SER A 79 20.59 -6.86 -107.18
CA SER A 79 19.15 -6.95 -107.13
C SER A 79 18.86 -8.21 -106.34
N PHE A 80 18.32 -8.05 -105.13
CA PHE A 80 17.96 -9.19 -104.29
C PHE A 80 17.23 -10.19 -105.17
N SER A 81 17.68 -11.44 -105.14
CA SER A 81 16.95 -12.48 -105.85
C SER A 81 15.54 -12.53 -105.28
N ASP A 82 14.55 -12.72 -106.14
CA ASP A 82 13.15 -12.91 -105.73
C ASP A 82 13.02 -14.01 -104.66
N GLN A 83 13.96 -14.96 -104.62
CA GLN A 83 14.08 -15.99 -103.60
C GLN A 83 14.65 -15.47 -102.26
N GLU A 84 15.67 -14.62 -102.27
CA GLU A 84 16.25 -14.04 -101.04
C GLU A 84 15.25 -13.12 -100.34
N LEU A 85 14.44 -12.38 -101.10
CA LEU A 85 13.33 -11.58 -100.57
C LEU A 85 12.27 -12.48 -99.93
N ARG A 86 11.92 -13.61 -100.56
CA ARG A 86 10.97 -14.58 -99.99
C ARG A 86 11.50 -15.20 -98.70
N ASP A 87 12.76 -15.61 -98.68
CA ASP A 87 13.40 -16.20 -97.49
C ASP A 87 13.47 -15.17 -96.34
N ALA A 88 13.81 -13.91 -96.63
CA ALA A 88 13.81 -12.84 -95.63
C ALA A 88 12.40 -12.52 -95.10
N ILE A 89 11.38 -12.55 -95.97
CA ILE A 89 9.97 -12.37 -95.56
C ILE A 89 9.52 -13.56 -94.68
N GLU A 90 9.88 -14.79 -95.03
CA GLU A 90 9.54 -15.98 -94.24
C GLU A 90 10.22 -15.96 -92.87
N GLU A 91 11.51 -15.62 -92.79
CA GLU A 91 12.22 -15.48 -91.52
C GLU A 91 11.68 -14.31 -90.68
N LEU A 92 11.31 -13.19 -91.31
CA LEU A 92 10.65 -12.07 -90.63
C LEU A 92 9.28 -12.49 -90.07
N ASN A 93 8.48 -13.23 -90.84
CA ASN A 93 7.18 -13.75 -90.37
C ASN A 93 7.38 -14.74 -89.22
N ARG A 94 8.36 -15.64 -89.32
CA ARG A 94 8.71 -16.57 -88.25
C ARG A 94 9.13 -15.82 -86.99
N SER A 95 9.97 -14.80 -87.12
CA SER A 95 10.38 -13.94 -86.02
C SER A 95 9.16 -13.21 -85.41
N THR A 96 8.30 -12.64 -86.24
CA THR A 96 7.07 -11.95 -85.82
C THR A 96 6.15 -12.88 -85.04
N ASP A 97 5.96 -14.12 -85.49
CA ASP A 97 5.17 -15.14 -84.80
C ASP A 97 5.79 -15.53 -83.46
N THR A 98 7.12 -15.65 -83.37
CA THR A 98 7.78 -15.94 -82.08
C THR A 98 7.66 -14.78 -81.10
N ILE A 99 7.80 -13.54 -81.56
CA ILE A 99 7.60 -12.34 -80.74
C ILE A 99 6.13 -12.23 -80.30
N ALA A 100 5.18 -12.54 -81.18
CA ALA A 100 3.75 -12.57 -80.84
C ALA A 100 3.45 -13.60 -79.72
N LYS A 101 4.04 -14.79 -79.80
CA LYS A 101 3.92 -15.81 -78.73
C LYS A 101 4.55 -15.34 -77.42
N GLN A 102 5.72 -14.71 -77.47
CA GLN A 102 6.40 -14.20 -76.27
C GLN A 102 5.65 -13.03 -75.62
N THR A 103 5.05 -12.14 -76.41
CA THR A 103 4.25 -11.03 -75.88
C THR A 103 2.97 -11.54 -75.23
N GLU A 104 2.32 -12.55 -75.80
CA GLU A 104 1.15 -13.19 -75.19
C GLU A 104 1.51 -13.91 -73.87
N THR A 105 2.62 -14.64 -73.80
CA THR A 105 3.05 -15.27 -72.53
C THR A 105 3.42 -14.24 -71.47
N LEU A 106 4.10 -13.15 -71.83
CA LEU A 106 4.39 -12.04 -70.91
C LEU A 106 3.12 -11.37 -70.40
N LYS A 107 2.10 -11.20 -71.26
CA LYS A 107 0.80 -10.65 -70.85
C LYS A 107 0.09 -11.56 -69.86
N GLN A 108 0.12 -12.88 -70.08
CA GLN A 108 -0.44 -13.85 -69.14
C GLN A 108 0.33 -13.85 -67.80
N GLN A 109 1.65 -13.74 -67.82
CA GLN A 109 2.47 -13.62 -66.61
C GLN A 109 2.18 -12.31 -65.86
N GLN A 110 2.06 -11.19 -66.57
CA GLN A 110 1.69 -9.90 -65.98
C GLN A 110 0.31 -9.98 -65.33
N GLU A 111 -0.67 -10.61 -65.99
CA GLU A 111 -2.00 -10.79 -65.43
C GLU A 111 -1.96 -11.66 -64.16
N ALA A 112 -1.24 -12.79 -64.20
CA ALA A 112 -1.06 -13.67 -63.04
C ALA A 112 -0.41 -12.95 -61.85
N LEU A 113 0.66 -12.17 -62.10
CA LEU A 113 1.32 -11.36 -61.08
C LEU A 113 0.39 -10.29 -60.52
N SER A 114 -0.41 -9.63 -61.37
CA SER A 114 -1.38 -8.62 -60.93
C SER A 114 -2.46 -9.22 -60.03
N ARG A 115 -2.90 -10.45 -60.31
CA ARG A 115 -3.86 -11.19 -59.47
C ARG A 115 -3.24 -11.56 -58.13
N LEU A 116 -2.02 -12.08 -58.11
CA LEU A 116 -1.29 -12.42 -56.88
C LEU A 116 -1.05 -11.17 -56.01
N MET A 117 -0.65 -10.05 -56.61
CA MET A 117 -0.48 -8.79 -55.88
C MET A 117 -1.79 -8.31 -55.24
N LYS A 118 -2.92 -8.42 -55.94
CA LYS A 118 -4.25 -8.09 -55.39
C LYS A 118 -4.64 -9.03 -54.25
N GLU A 119 -4.38 -10.32 -54.38
CA GLU A 119 -4.65 -11.31 -53.33
C GLU A 119 -3.80 -11.05 -52.08
N LYS A 120 -2.50 -10.78 -52.26
CA LYS A 120 -1.60 -10.43 -51.15
C LYS A 120 -2.01 -9.14 -50.47
N ALA A 121 -2.43 -8.11 -51.22
CA ALA A 121 -2.94 -6.87 -50.64
C ALA A 121 -4.18 -7.13 -49.77
N LYS A 122 -5.11 -7.96 -50.27
CA LYS A 122 -6.31 -8.37 -49.52
C LYS A 122 -5.97 -9.21 -48.29
N GLU A 123 -4.98 -10.10 -48.37
CA GLU A 123 -4.51 -10.89 -47.23
C GLU A 123 -3.94 -9.98 -46.13
N VAL A 124 -3.11 -9.00 -46.50
CA VAL A 124 -2.56 -8.01 -45.56
C VAL A 124 -3.67 -7.19 -44.91
N GLU A 125 -4.65 -6.73 -45.69
CA GLU A 125 -5.81 -6.00 -45.16
C GLU A 125 -6.62 -6.86 -44.19
N ASN A 126 -6.92 -8.12 -44.55
CA ASN A 126 -7.63 -9.05 -43.69
C ASN A 126 -6.86 -9.32 -42.38
N ARG A 127 -5.54 -9.48 -42.47
CA ARG A 127 -4.68 -9.68 -41.32
C ARG A 127 -4.69 -8.45 -40.41
N ALA A 128 -4.54 -7.26 -40.96
CA ALA A 128 -4.61 -6.01 -40.21
C ALA A 128 -5.99 -5.83 -39.52
N ALA A 129 -7.09 -6.18 -40.21
CA ALA A 129 -8.43 -6.13 -39.64
C ALA A 129 -8.62 -7.12 -38.49
N LEU A 130 -8.07 -8.34 -38.60
CA LEU A 130 -8.11 -9.34 -37.52
C LEU A 130 -7.26 -8.91 -36.32
N GLU A 131 -6.06 -8.37 -36.56
CA GLU A 131 -5.19 -7.85 -35.51
C GLU A 131 -5.86 -6.69 -34.78
N LEU A 132 -6.50 -5.76 -35.50
CA LEU A 132 -7.26 -4.66 -34.89
C LEU A 132 -8.42 -5.15 -34.03
N LYS A 133 -9.20 -6.13 -34.50
CA LYS A 133 -10.28 -6.73 -33.69
C LYS A 133 -9.74 -7.39 -32.42
N ARG A 134 -8.61 -8.08 -32.52
CA ARG A 134 -7.96 -8.74 -31.39
C ARG A 134 -7.45 -7.72 -30.38
N THR A 135 -6.81 -6.64 -30.81
CA THR A 135 -6.32 -5.59 -29.90
C THR A 135 -7.48 -4.88 -29.22
N GLN A 136 -8.54 -4.54 -29.95
CA GLN A 136 -9.75 -3.95 -29.37
C GLN A 136 -10.40 -4.86 -28.32
N ALA A 137 -10.57 -6.16 -28.62
CA ALA A 137 -11.11 -7.12 -27.66
C ALA A 137 -10.23 -7.24 -26.41
N TRP A 138 -8.90 -7.26 -26.59
CA TRP A 138 -7.96 -7.29 -25.47
C TRP A 138 -8.00 -6.00 -24.63
N GLU A 139 -8.11 -4.84 -25.26
CA GLU A 139 -8.25 -3.56 -24.56
C GLU A 139 -9.54 -3.47 -23.76
N LEU A 140 -10.66 -3.95 -24.30
CA LEU A 140 -11.93 -4.02 -23.58
C LEU A 140 -11.83 -4.93 -22.36
N ASN A 141 -11.27 -6.13 -22.53
CA ASN A 141 -11.07 -7.06 -21.42
C ASN A 141 -10.12 -6.48 -20.36
N ARG A 142 -9.03 -5.83 -20.78
CA ARG A 142 -8.10 -5.15 -19.86
C ARG A 142 -8.80 -4.05 -19.07
N LYS A 143 -9.66 -3.25 -19.70
CA LYS A 143 -10.43 -2.20 -19.02
C LYS A 143 -11.43 -2.79 -18.03
N ALA A 144 -12.16 -3.85 -18.41
CA ALA A 144 -13.09 -4.55 -17.53
C ALA A 144 -12.39 -5.16 -16.30
N LEU A 145 -11.27 -5.85 -16.52
CA LEU A 145 -10.46 -6.38 -15.42
C LEU A 145 -9.91 -5.25 -14.52
N GLY A 146 -9.51 -4.12 -15.12
CA GLY A 146 -9.08 -2.94 -14.38
C GLY A 146 -10.17 -2.38 -13.46
N SER A 147 -11.40 -2.26 -13.96
CA SER A 147 -12.53 -1.81 -13.14
C SER A 147 -12.90 -2.81 -12.05
N ASP A 148 -12.81 -4.11 -12.32
CA ASP A 148 -13.10 -5.15 -11.32
C ASP A 148 -12.06 -5.13 -10.19
N VAL A 149 -10.78 -4.96 -10.53
CA VAL A 149 -9.69 -4.82 -9.56
C VAL A 149 -9.88 -3.57 -8.71
N GLU A 150 -10.25 -2.44 -9.31
CA GLU A 150 -10.52 -1.20 -8.58
C GLU A 150 -11.72 -1.34 -7.65
N ALA A 151 -12.82 -1.94 -8.11
CA ALA A 151 -14.00 -2.21 -7.28
C ALA A 151 -13.68 -3.15 -6.11
N LEU A 152 -12.88 -4.19 -6.34
CA LEU A 152 -12.42 -5.10 -5.29
C LEU A 152 -11.52 -4.38 -4.29
N ALA A 153 -10.59 -3.54 -4.77
CA ALA A 153 -9.70 -2.76 -3.90
C ALA A 153 -10.49 -1.77 -3.03
N GLN A 154 -11.49 -1.08 -3.60
CA GLN A 154 -12.40 -0.22 -2.84
C GLN A 154 -13.19 -1.02 -1.80
N THR A 155 -13.70 -2.20 -2.16
CA THR A 155 -14.44 -3.08 -1.24
C THR A 155 -13.56 -3.55 -0.08
N ILE A 156 -12.30 -3.92 -0.36
CA ILE A 156 -11.34 -4.30 0.67
C ILE A 156 -11.02 -3.11 1.57
N GLY A 157 -10.81 -1.92 1.00
CA GLY A 157 -10.59 -0.69 1.75
C GLY A 157 -11.73 -0.39 2.72
N LEU A 158 -12.98 -0.44 2.24
CA LEU A 158 -14.17 -0.27 3.08
C LEU A 158 -14.23 -1.32 4.20
N ARG A 159 -13.99 -2.60 3.90
CA ARG A 159 -13.97 -3.66 4.91
C ARG A 159 -12.89 -3.46 5.97
N ILE A 160 -11.71 -2.98 5.58
CA ILE A 160 -10.63 -2.66 6.52
C ILE A 160 -11.07 -1.52 7.44
N SER A 161 -11.58 -0.42 6.88
CA SER A 161 -12.07 0.71 7.67
C SER A 161 -13.21 0.32 8.62
N ASP A 162 -14.15 -0.52 8.15
CA ASP A 162 -15.20 -1.06 9.01
C ASP A 162 -14.60 -1.89 10.16
N LEU A 163 -13.69 -2.82 9.87
CA LEU A 163 -13.04 -3.64 10.90
C LEU A 163 -12.24 -2.80 11.90
N GLU A 164 -11.53 -1.77 11.44
CA GLU A 164 -10.83 -0.83 12.29
C GLU A 164 -11.81 -0.04 13.18
N GLN A 165 -12.92 0.44 12.64
CA GLN A 165 -13.95 1.12 13.41
C GLN A 165 -14.58 0.21 14.48
N HIS A 166 -14.92 -1.03 14.12
CA HIS A 166 -15.44 -2.01 15.07
C HIS A 166 -14.40 -2.35 16.14
N GLY A 167 -13.13 -2.54 15.74
CA GLY A 167 -12.02 -2.77 16.65
C GLY A 167 -11.88 -1.64 17.67
N ASN A 168 -11.86 -0.39 17.21
CA ASN A 168 -11.79 0.78 18.08
C ASN A 168 -13.00 0.86 19.03
N ALA A 169 -14.22 0.68 18.51
CA ALA A 169 -15.43 0.67 19.33
C ALA A 169 -15.41 -0.43 20.41
N HIS A 170 -14.95 -1.63 20.08
CA HIS A 170 -14.77 -2.72 21.04
C HIS A 170 -13.68 -2.38 22.08
N THR A 171 -12.57 -1.77 21.68
CA THR A 171 -11.52 -1.37 22.63
C THR A 171 -12.00 -0.28 23.57
N ASP A 172 -12.80 0.67 23.09
CA ASP A 172 -13.38 1.73 23.93
C ASP A 172 -14.44 1.17 24.89
N ALA A 173 -15.29 0.25 24.43
CA ALA A 173 -16.24 -0.45 25.28
C ALA A 173 -15.53 -1.29 26.37
N LEU A 174 -14.44 -1.97 26.01
CA LEU A 174 -13.62 -2.71 26.96
C LEU A 174 -12.96 -1.78 27.97
N ARG A 175 -12.37 -0.67 27.51
CA ARG A 175 -11.78 0.36 28.37
C ARG A 175 -12.81 0.93 29.33
N GLN A 176 -14.02 1.22 28.88
CA GLN A 176 -15.10 1.70 29.73
C GLN A 176 -15.49 0.67 30.79
N THR A 177 -15.59 -0.61 30.40
CA THR A 177 -15.92 -1.71 31.33
C THR A 177 -14.83 -1.88 32.39
N VAL A 178 -13.57 -1.90 31.96
CA VAL A 178 -12.40 -2.01 32.85
C VAL A 178 -12.30 -0.80 33.78
N ASN A 179 -12.49 0.41 33.27
CA ASN A 179 -12.53 1.62 34.10
C ASN A 179 -13.70 1.58 35.10
N SER A 180 -14.87 1.08 34.70
CA SER A 180 -15.99 0.92 35.61
C SER A 180 -15.68 -0.08 36.74
N MET A 181 -14.98 -1.19 36.43
CA MET A 181 -14.54 -2.17 37.42
C MET A 181 -13.51 -1.57 38.37
N PHE A 182 -12.49 -0.85 37.86
CA PHE A 182 -11.53 -0.18 38.73
C PHE A 182 -12.19 0.87 39.62
N VAL A 183 -13.17 1.62 39.10
CA VAL A 183 -13.93 2.58 39.91
C VAL A 183 -14.80 1.89 40.96
N SER A 184 -15.37 0.71 40.69
CA SER A 184 -16.06 -0.06 41.74
C SER A 184 -15.09 -0.57 42.79
N ASP A 185 -13.93 -1.08 42.37
CA ASP A 185 -12.91 -1.60 43.28
C ASP A 185 -12.34 -0.50 44.17
N ASP A 186 -12.06 0.69 43.63
CA ASP A 186 -11.62 1.85 44.40
C ASP A 186 -12.66 2.26 45.46
N LYS A 187 -13.96 2.15 45.13
CA LYS A 187 -15.04 2.38 46.11
C LYS A 187 -15.05 1.32 47.20
N LEU A 188 -14.78 0.06 46.86
CA LEU A 188 -14.64 -1.03 47.84
C LEU A 188 -13.44 -0.79 48.74
N PHE A 189 -12.28 -0.46 48.19
CA PHE A 189 -11.07 -0.18 48.97
C PHE A 189 -11.24 1.03 49.89
N THR A 190 -11.87 2.10 49.42
CA THR A 190 -12.18 3.25 50.29
C THR A 190 -13.21 2.89 51.37
N GLY A 191 -14.17 2.00 51.09
CA GLY A 191 -15.09 1.45 52.09
C GLY A 191 -14.37 0.62 53.15
N LEU A 192 -13.50 -0.29 52.72
CA LEU A 192 -12.66 -1.12 53.60
C LEU A 192 -11.73 -0.27 54.46
N GLN A 193 -11.15 0.80 53.90
CA GLN A 193 -10.30 1.72 54.66
C GLN A 193 -11.09 2.42 55.77
N LYS A 194 -12.30 2.93 55.48
CA LYS A 194 -13.17 3.54 56.50
C LYS A 194 -13.54 2.56 57.59
N LEU A 195 -13.87 1.32 57.20
CA LEU A 195 -14.19 0.25 58.13
C LEU A 195 -12.98 -0.15 58.99
N GLY A 196 -11.80 -0.17 58.39
CA GLY A 196 -10.53 -0.35 59.10
C GLY A 196 -10.33 0.72 60.17
N TRP A 197 -10.58 2.00 59.83
CA TRP A 197 -10.53 3.08 60.81
C TRP A 197 -11.59 2.94 61.90
N GLU A 198 -12.82 2.57 61.57
CA GLU A 198 -13.89 2.34 62.55
C GLU A 198 -13.57 1.19 63.52
N LEU A 199 -12.86 0.16 63.06
CA LEU A 199 -12.44 -0.98 63.90
C LEU A 199 -11.18 -0.68 64.71
N GLU A 200 -10.25 0.11 64.17
CA GLU A 200 -9.01 0.51 64.84
C GLU A 200 -9.26 1.50 66.00
N ILE A 201 -10.37 2.24 65.97
CA ILE A 201 -10.81 3.07 67.10
C ILE A 201 -11.36 2.15 68.20
N GLU A 202 -10.45 1.59 69.00
CA GLU A 202 -10.79 0.98 70.29
C GLU A 202 -11.42 2.05 71.19
N ASP A 203 -12.57 1.74 71.81
CA ASP A 203 -13.37 2.70 72.56
C ASP A 203 -12.51 3.33 73.67
N PRO A 204 -12.30 4.66 73.68
CA PRO A 204 -11.46 5.33 74.68
C PRO A 204 -11.98 5.05 76.10
N GLU A 205 -13.28 4.83 76.27
CA GLU A 205 -13.84 4.44 77.56
C GLU A 205 -13.42 3.03 78.00
N GLU A 206 -13.26 2.08 77.07
CA GLU A 206 -12.82 0.71 77.41
C GLU A 206 -11.37 0.69 77.84
N LYS A 207 -10.51 1.46 77.16
CA LYS A 207 -9.11 1.66 77.57
C LYS A 207 -9.01 2.35 78.94
N GLU A 208 -9.87 3.34 79.20
CA GLU A 208 -9.95 4.00 80.50
C GLU A 208 -10.44 3.04 81.60
N LYS A 209 -11.44 2.20 81.31
CA LYS A 209 -11.95 1.16 82.24
C LYS A 209 -10.87 0.13 82.57
N GLU A 210 -10.10 -0.32 81.58
CA GLU A 210 -8.97 -1.23 81.82
C GLU A 210 -7.89 -0.58 82.70
N SER A 211 -7.54 0.68 82.45
CA SER A 211 -6.56 1.41 83.27
C SER A 211 -7.05 1.59 84.71
N LYS A 212 -8.32 1.98 84.89
CA LYS A 212 -8.94 2.15 86.21
C LYS A 212 -8.98 0.83 86.98
N LEU A 213 -9.28 -0.27 86.30
CA LEU A 213 -9.27 -1.61 86.89
C LEU A 213 -7.86 -1.98 87.41
N ARG A 214 -6.82 -1.78 86.59
CA ARG A 214 -5.42 -2.01 87.01
C ARG A 214 -5.04 -1.14 88.20
N GLU A 215 -5.46 0.12 88.22
CA GLU A 215 -5.21 1.04 89.34
C GLU A 215 -5.90 0.59 90.64
N ILE A 216 -7.16 0.16 90.56
CA ILE A 216 -7.92 -0.35 91.70
C ILE A 216 -7.29 -1.65 92.25
N CYS A 217 -6.87 -2.57 91.37
CA CYS A 217 -6.16 -3.78 91.78
C CYS A 217 -4.82 -3.47 92.47
N ALA A 218 -4.04 -2.51 91.95
CA ALA A 218 -2.81 -2.08 92.60
C ALA A 218 -3.07 -1.48 93.99
N ARG A 219 -4.15 -0.70 94.14
CA ARG A 219 -4.57 -0.15 95.44
C ARG A 219 -5.04 -1.25 96.40
N LEU A 220 -5.76 -2.25 95.91
CA LEU A 220 -6.19 -3.40 96.70
C LEU A 220 -4.99 -4.20 97.21
N ILE A 221 -4.00 -4.48 96.35
CA ILE A 221 -2.74 -5.14 96.75
C ILE A 221 -2.08 -4.36 97.88
N LYS A 222 -1.92 -3.04 97.72
CA LYS A 222 -1.34 -2.18 98.76
C LYS A 222 -2.06 -2.32 100.10
N TYR A 223 -3.39 -2.20 100.13
CA TYR A 223 -4.15 -2.29 101.37
C TYR A 223 -4.14 -3.70 101.98
N THR A 224 -4.16 -4.75 101.17
CA THR A 224 -4.06 -6.12 101.69
C THR A 224 -2.71 -6.37 102.35
N VAL A 225 -1.61 -5.92 101.73
CA VAL A 225 -0.26 -6.01 102.31
C VAL A 225 -0.20 -5.22 103.61
N GLU A 226 -0.65 -3.95 103.62
CA GLU A 226 -0.66 -3.12 104.83
C GLU A 226 -1.51 -3.73 105.95
N THR A 227 -2.67 -4.33 105.63
CA THR A 227 -3.56 -4.97 106.61
C THR A 227 -2.94 -6.24 107.18
N ILE A 228 -2.32 -7.09 106.34
CA ILE A 228 -1.66 -8.31 106.81
C ILE A 228 -0.47 -7.94 107.69
N ARG A 229 0.33 -6.95 107.28
CA ARG A 229 1.48 -6.48 108.07
C ARG A 229 1.05 -5.94 109.44
N THR A 230 0.10 -5.02 109.47
CA THR A 230 -0.41 -4.46 110.74
C THR A 230 -1.07 -5.52 111.64
N ARG A 231 -1.77 -6.52 111.07
CA ARG A 231 -2.34 -7.63 111.85
C ARG A 231 -1.25 -8.52 112.45
N LEU A 232 -0.16 -8.74 111.72
CA LEU A 232 0.97 -9.55 112.14
C LEU A 232 1.80 -8.82 113.20
N ASP A 233 2.05 -7.50 113.04
CA ASP A 233 2.62 -6.63 114.08
C ASP A 233 1.79 -6.69 115.36
N ARG A 234 0.45 -6.58 115.27
CA ARG A 234 -0.44 -6.68 116.43
C ARG A 234 -0.34 -8.05 117.11
N LEU A 235 -0.37 -9.14 116.35
CA LEU A 235 -0.26 -10.50 116.90
C LEU A 235 1.11 -10.76 117.55
N TYR A 236 2.18 -10.24 116.96
CA TYR A 236 3.52 -10.32 117.53
C TYR A 236 3.61 -9.58 118.88
N LEU A 237 3.09 -8.35 118.95
CA LEU A 237 3.03 -7.60 120.20
C LEU A 237 2.12 -8.26 121.25
N GLU A 238 0.95 -8.77 120.87
CA GLU A 238 0.06 -9.53 121.76
C GLU A 238 0.70 -10.82 122.27
N ALA A 239 1.50 -11.50 121.44
CA ALA A 239 2.23 -12.69 121.86
C ALA A 239 3.35 -12.36 122.86
N ILE A 240 4.04 -11.25 122.69
CA ILE A 240 5.03 -10.76 123.66
C ILE A 240 4.35 -10.38 124.98
N GLU A 241 3.24 -9.65 124.94
CA GLU A 241 2.48 -9.28 126.15
C GLU A 241 1.90 -10.50 126.87
N GLY A 242 1.37 -11.47 126.12
CA GLY A 242 0.87 -12.74 126.65
C GLY A 242 1.96 -13.61 127.27
N SER A 243 3.15 -13.67 126.64
CA SER A 243 4.33 -14.36 127.16
C SER A 243 4.86 -13.68 128.43
N ASN A 244 4.91 -12.34 128.46
CA ASN A 244 5.32 -11.58 129.64
C ASN A 244 4.36 -11.76 130.83
N ASN A 245 3.05 -11.91 130.59
CA ASN A 245 2.08 -12.22 131.64
C ASN A 245 2.14 -13.69 132.11
N ALA A 246 2.68 -14.61 131.31
CA ALA A 246 2.90 -16.01 131.66
C ALA A 246 4.22 -16.28 132.43
N LEU A 247 5.06 -15.25 132.63
CA LEU A 247 6.36 -15.31 133.31
C LEU A 247 6.33 -15.69 134.81
N THR A 248 5.20 -16.15 135.36
CA THR A 248 5.20 -16.84 136.66
C THR A 248 5.57 -18.32 136.58
N SER A 249 5.77 -18.92 135.40
CA SER A 249 6.28 -20.30 135.29
C SER A 249 6.93 -20.62 133.94
N GLY A 250 8.27 -20.62 133.91
CA GLY A 250 9.09 -21.22 132.84
C GLY A 250 9.63 -20.23 131.81
N GLY A 251 10.95 -20.01 131.82
CA GLY A 251 11.63 -19.05 130.94
C GLY A 251 11.70 -19.51 129.48
N THR A 252 11.16 -18.69 128.59
CA THR A 252 11.34 -18.78 127.14
C THR A 252 12.78 -18.37 126.79
N GLN A 253 13.49 -19.20 126.04
CA GLN A 253 14.88 -18.97 125.65
C GLN A 253 14.96 -17.85 124.60
N ALA A 254 15.98 -16.99 124.71
CA ALA A 254 16.18 -15.87 123.78
C ALA A 254 16.43 -16.31 122.33
N ASP A 255 16.84 -17.55 122.12
CA ASP A 255 17.09 -18.15 120.79
C ASP A 255 15.77 -18.33 120.00
N ASP A 256 14.71 -18.81 120.66
CA ASP A 256 13.39 -19.01 120.04
C ASP A 256 12.78 -17.68 119.56
N VAL A 257 13.07 -16.57 120.26
CA VAL A 257 12.59 -15.22 119.87
C VAL A 257 13.34 -14.70 118.65
N SER A 258 14.63 -15.02 118.52
CA SER A 258 15.46 -14.64 117.36
C SER A 258 15.05 -15.43 116.11
N GLU A 259 14.82 -16.74 116.25
CA GLU A 259 14.34 -17.59 115.15
C GLU A 259 12.96 -17.13 114.65
N LEU A 260 12.02 -16.84 115.58
CA LEU A 260 10.71 -16.30 115.22
C LEU A 260 10.79 -14.92 114.55
N GLN A 261 11.78 -14.09 114.89
CA GLN A 261 11.98 -12.80 114.23
C GLN A 261 12.48 -12.98 112.79
N GLU A 262 13.43 -13.89 112.55
CA GLU A 262 13.92 -14.20 111.20
C GLU A 262 12.81 -14.79 110.32
N GLU A 263 11.97 -15.68 110.88
CA GLU A 263 10.78 -16.20 110.20
C GLU A 263 9.77 -15.08 109.87
N LEU A 264 9.59 -14.10 110.77
CA LEU A 264 8.72 -12.94 110.55
C LEU A 264 9.22 -12.05 109.41
N GLU A 265 10.53 -11.80 109.36
CA GLU A 265 11.18 -11.01 108.31
C GLU A 265 11.07 -11.71 106.94
N SER A 266 11.25 -13.04 106.92
CA SER A 266 11.00 -13.88 105.73
C SER A 266 9.55 -13.77 105.27
N LEU A 267 8.59 -13.88 106.19
CA LEU A 267 7.17 -13.75 105.89
C LEU A 267 6.83 -12.34 105.37
N TYR A 268 7.46 -11.29 105.88
CA TYR A 268 7.30 -9.92 105.38
C TYR A 268 7.73 -9.72 103.93
N ALA A 269 8.74 -10.46 103.49
CA ALA A 269 9.19 -10.45 102.10
C ALA A 269 8.21 -11.19 101.18
N GLU A 270 7.55 -12.25 101.66
CA GLU A 270 6.64 -13.08 100.87
C GLU A 270 5.21 -12.51 100.75
N ILE A 271 4.76 -11.70 101.72
CA ILE A 271 3.39 -11.12 101.73
C ILE A 271 3.07 -10.34 100.45
N LEU A 272 4.01 -9.54 99.93
CA LEU A 272 3.75 -8.72 98.74
C LEU A 272 3.59 -9.55 97.46
N PRO A 273 4.53 -10.45 97.08
CA PRO A 273 4.36 -11.34 95.94
C PRO A 273 3.08 -12.19 96.00
N VAL A 274 2.75 -12.73 97.17
CA VAL A 274 1.53 -13.56 97.34
C VAL A 274 0.26 -12.72 97.21
N ALA A 275 0.23 -11.51 97.77
CA ALA A 275 -0.90 -10.60 97.61
C ALA A 275 -1.07 -10.15 96.15
N GLN A 276 0.02 -9.90 95.43
CA GLN A 276 -0.01 -9.60 93.99
C GLN A 276 -0.63 -10.75 93.21
N MET A 277 -0.08 -11.97 93.34
CA MET A 277 -0.61 -13.15 92.64
C MET A 277 -2.08 -13.41 92.98
N SER A 278 -2.45 -13.31 94.25
CA SER A 278 -3.83 -13.52 94.72
C SER A 278 -4.80 -12.52 94.10
N VAL A 279 -4.45 -11.23 94.09
CA VAL A 279 -5.31 -10.19 93.50
C VAL A 279 -5.38 -10.33 91.98
N GLU A 280 -4.27 -10.70 91.34
CA GLU A 280 -4.23 -10.93 89.91
C GLU A 280 -5.11 -12.12 89.49
N GLU A 281 -5.05 -13.22 90.22
CA GLU A 281 -5.81 -14.43 89.93
C GLU A 281 -7.31 -14.28 90.26
N GLN A 282 -7.64 -13.66 91.39
CA GLN A 282 -9.03 -13.55 91.86
C GLN A 282 -9.80 -12.39 91.23
N PHE A 283 -9.14 -11.26 90.98
CA PHE A 283 -9.82 -10.04 90.55
C PHE A 283 -9.38 -9.59 89.16
N LEU A 284 -8.08 -9.40 88.92
CA LEU A 284 -7.62 -8.79 87.66
C LEU A 284 -7.89 -9.70 86.46
N GLY A 285 -7.50 -10.96 86.50
CA GLY A 285 -7.68 -11.92 85.41
C GLY A 285 -9.15 -12.13 85.04
N PRO A 286 -10.05 -12.43 86.00
CA PRO A 286 -11.49 -12.54 85.73
C PRO A 286 -12.13 -11.23 85.24
N ALA A 287 -11.71 -10.08 85.79
CA ALA A 287 -12.23 -8.78 85.36
C ALA A 287 -11.77 -8.41 83.94
N LEU A 288 -10.52 -8.69 83.57
CA LEU A 288 -10.03 -8.50 82.20
C LEU A 288 -10.70 -9.46 81.21
N ARG A 289 -10.94 -10.71 81.61
CA ARG A 289 -11.69 -11.69 80.78
C ARG A 289 -13.16 -11.30 80.60
N SER A 290 -13.79 -10.72 81.62
CA SER A 290 -15.17 -10.22 81.49
C SER A 290 -15.24 -8.92 80.69
N LEU A 291 -14.24 -8.03 80.81
CA LEU A 291 -14.11 -6.85 79.97
C LEU A 291 -13.87 -7.24 78.51
N SER A 292 -13.03 -8.25 78.24
CA SER A 292 -12.78 -8.77 76.89
C SER A 292 -13.97 -9.54 76.32
N ALA A 293 -14.74 -10.26 77.14
CA ALA A 293 -16.01 -10.87 76.72
C ALA A 293 -17.09 -9.79 76.45
N GLY A 294 -17.07 -8.69 77.20
CA GLY A 294 -17.90 -7.50 76.99
C GLY A 294 -17.59 -6.76 75.68
N LYS A 295 -16.41 -6.99 75.08
CA LYS A 295 -16.07 -6.55 73.70
C LYS A 295 -16.96 -7.20 72.63
N GLY A 296 -17.97 -7.98 73.00
CA GLY A 296 -19.06 -8.40 72.11
C GLY A 296 -19.73 -7.24 71.36
N LYS A 297 -19.67 -6.00 71.85
CA LYS A 297 -20.11 -4.81 71.07
C LYS A 297 -19.18 -4.51 69.88
N SER A 298 -17.88 -4.73 70.03
CA SER A 298 -16.91 -4.70 68.92
C SER A 298 -17.11 -5.87 67.95
N LEU A 299 -17.53 -7.04 68.44
CA LEU A 299 -17.93 -8.18 67.59
C LEU A 299 -19.18 -7.88 66.76
N VAL A 300 -20.17 -7.15 67.31
CA VAL A 300 -21.34 -6.70 66.55
C VAL A 300 -20.93 -5.67 65.49
N ARG A 301 -20.00 -4.76 65.82
CA ARG A 301 -19.41 -3.85 64.81
C ARG A 301 -18.65 -4.62 63.74
N SER A 302 -17.88 -5.65 64.09
CA SER A 302 -17.15 -6.48 63.12
C SER A 302 -18.08 -7.36 62.29
N ALA A 303 -19.21 -7.83 62.84
CA ALA A 303 -20.22 -8.58 62.10
C ALA A 303 -20.97 -7.68 61.11
N HIS A 304 -21.36 -6.48 61.53
CA HIS A 304 -21.95 -5.47 60.65
C HIS A 304 -20.98 -5.04 59.54
N ALA A 305 -19.69 -4.98 59.87
CA ALA A 305 -18.60 -4.71 58.94
C ALA A 305 -18.46 -5.80 57.86
N THR A 306 -18.54 -7.08 58.24
CA THR A 306 -18.52 -8.20 57.27
C THR A 306 -19.80 -8.27 56.44
N ASP A 307 -20.95 -7.94 57.02
CA ASP A 307 -22.22 -7.87 56.29
C ASP A 307 -22.18 -6.76 55.24
N TYR A 308 -21.62 -5.59 55.55
CA TYR A 308 -21.43 -4.50 54.59
C TYR A 308 -20.55 -4.92 53.40
N VAL A 309 -19.45 -5.63 53.63
CA VAL A 309 -18.59 -6.16 52.56
C VAL A 309 -19.36 -7.15 51.67
N SER A 310 -20.16 -8.04 52.26
CA SER A 310 -20.97 -9.01 51.51
C SER A 310 -22.10 -8.36 50.69
N LEU A 311 -22.69 -7.26 51.19
CA LEU A 311 -23.68 -6.47 50.45
C LEU A 311 -23.04 -5.71 49.28
N CYS A 312 -21.80 -5.24 49.44
CA CYS A 312 -21.07 -4.56 48.38
C CYS A 312 -20.69 -5.49 47.21
N ASP A 313 -20.46 -6.78 47.46
CA ASP A 313 -20.20 -7.79 46.41
C ASP A 313 -21.48 -8.20 45.64
N SER A 314 -22.65 -8.11 46.27
CA SER A 314 -23.91 -8.62 45.70
C SER A 314 -24.81 -7.56 45.06
N ALA A 315 -24.65 -6.29 45.43
CA ALA A 315 -25.43 -5.20 44.87
C ALA A 315 -24.52 -4.03 44.48
N GLY A 316 -24.52 -3.68 43.19
CA GLY A 316 -24.13 -2.34 42.76
C GLY A 316 -24.87 -1.30 43.61
N CYS A 317 -24.11 -0.56 44.42
CA CYS A 317 -24.54 0.30 45.52
C CYS A 317 -25.90 1.03 45.34
N PRO A 318 -26.74 1.03 46.40
CA PRO A 318 -27.55 2.18 46.77
C PRO A 318 -27.03 2.77 48.10
N LEU A 319 -26.30 3.88 48.00
CA LEU A 319 -25.50 4.47 49.06
C LEU A 319 -26.27 5.47 49.96
N THR A 320 -27.56 5.25 50.27
CA THR A 320 -28.36 6.32 50.90
C THR A 320 -29.28 5.97 52.06
N ALA A 321 -29.38 4.71 52.53
CA ALA A 321 -30.44 4.38 53.50
C ALA A 321 -30.03 4.22 54.98
N TYR A 322 -28.77 3.98 55.34
CA TYR A 322 -28.47 3.43 56.69
C TYR A 322 -27.75 4.33 57.69
N LEU A 323 -27.39 5.58 57.34
CA LEU A 323 -26.61 6.46 58.21
C LEU A 323 -27.41 7.52 59.00
N THR A 324 -28.70 7.30 59.26
CA THR A 324 -29.51 8.25 60.06
C THR A 324 -30.33 7.60 61.16
N GLN A 325 -29.72 6.72 61.96
CA GLN A 325 -30.24 6.44 63.30
C GLN A 325 -29.13 6.58 64.34
N PRO A 326 -29.20 7.58 65.23
CA PRO A 326 -28.30 7.69 66.36
C PRO A 326 -28.70 6.64 67.43
N LEU A 327 -27.69 6.01 68.02
CA LEU A 327 -27.74 5.47 69.38
C LEU A 327 -27.10 6.48 70.32
#